data_AF-A0A7L4QE46-F1
#
_entry.id   AF-A0A7L4QE46-F1
#
_cell.length_a   1.000
_cell.length_b   1.000
_cell.length_c   1.000
_cell.angle_alpha   90.00
_cell.angle_beta   90.00
_cell.angle_gamma   90.00
#
_symmetry.space_group_name_H-M   'P 1'
#
loop_
_entity.id
_entity.type
_entity.pdbx_description
1 polymer ?
#
loop_
_entity_poly.entity_id
_entity_poly.type
_entity_poly.pdbx_seq_one_letter_code
_entity_poly.pdbx_strand_id
1 'polypeptide(L)'
;MDGERISLRLEREDLELIDRFIEESEEISNRSQLARIAIRSYIEGVSSQPSQGADNRISIIVPRPAMGTIKRYVRDGVYKSMVEAIESCVREHFITKEYMETLKKRALEEELNTISVISD
;
A
#
# COMPACT_ATOMS: atom_id res chain seq x y z
N MET A 1 8.17 35.23 -8.97
CA MET A 1 8.39 34.30 -7.86
C MET A 1 9.47 33.34 -8.33
N ASP A 2 10.70 33.54 -7.86
CA ASP A 2 11.80 32.61 -8.15
C ASP A 2 11.55 31.34 -7.35
N GLY A 3 11.13 30.28 -8.04
CA GLY A 3 11.02 28.96 -7.44
C GLY A 3 12.39 28.33 -7.29
N GLU A 4 12.57 27.53 -6.25
CA GLU A 4 13.78 26.71 -6.08
C GLU A 4 13.95 25.79 -7.30
N ARG A 5 15.16 25.79 -7.89
CA ARG A 5 15.46 25.02 -9.10
C ARG A 5 16.24 23.76 -8.75
N ILE A 6 15.72 22.62 -9.20
CA ILE A 6 16.43 21.35 -9.19
C ILE A 6 17.10 21.16 -10.57
N SER A 7 18.34 20.70 -10.58
CA SER A 7 19.07 20.33 -11.80
C SER A 7 19.56 18.89 -11.68
N LEU A 8 19.19 18.04 -12.63
CA LEU A 8 19.53 16.62 -12.66
C LEU A 8 20.33 16.31 -13.93
N ARG A 9 21.33 15.45 -13.83
CA ARG A 9 22.01 14.86 -14.99
C ARG A 9 21.38 13.50 -15.27
N LEU A 10 21.00 13.29 -16.52
CA LEU A 10 20.38 12.07 -17.01
C LEU A 10 21.23 11.53 -18.15
N GLU A 11 21.21 10.21 -18.31
CA GLU A 11 21.83 9.58 -19.47
C GLU A 11 21.05 9.93 -20.74
N ARG A 12 21.73 9.83 -21.88
CA ARG A 12 21.14 10.18 -23.17
C ARG A 12 19.88 9.36 -23.48
N GLU A 13 19.92 8.06 -23.18
CA GLU A 13 18.82 7.14 -23.42
C GLU A 13 17.56 7.53 -22.63
N ASP A 14 17.74 7.95 -21.38
CA ASP A 14 16.64 8.43 -20.52
C ASP A 14 16.03 9.73 -21.05
N LEU A 15 16.86 10.64 -21.56
CA LEU A 15 16.39 11.89 -22.16
C LEU A 15 15.57 11.63 -23.43
N GLU A 16 16.03 10.72 -24.29
CA GLU A 16 15.32 10.33 -25.52
C GLU A 16 13.99 9.64 -25.21
N LEU A 17 13.94 8.83 -24.15
CA LEU A 17 12.69 8.22 -23.67
C LEU A 17 11.70 9.28 -23.18
N ILE A 18 12.17 10.23 -22.38
CA ILE A 18 11.34 11.34 -21.87
C ILE A 18 10.80 12.19 -23.01
N ASP A 19 11.65 12.53 -23.99
CA ASP A 19 11.24 13.36 -25.12
C ASP A 19 10.16 12.69 -25.95
N ARG A 20 10.33 11.41 -26.27
CA ARG A 20 9.32 10.64 -27.01
C ARG A 20 7.99 10.60 -26.28
N PHE A 21 8.02 10.36 -24.97
CA PHE A 21 6.80 10.34 -24.16
C PHE A 21 6.07 11.69 -24.17
N ILE A 22 6.81 12.81 -24.14
CA ILE A 22 6.23 14.15 -24.21
C ILE A 22 5.64 14.41 -25.59
N GLU A 23 6.33 14.01 -26.67
CA GLU A 23 5.83 14.16 -28.04
C GLU A 23 4.54 13.38 -28.30
N GLU A 24 4.37 12.22 -27.67
CA GLU A 24 3.18 11.38 -27.79
C GLU A 24 2.02 11.80 -26.87
N SER A 25 2.26 12.68 -25.90
CA SER A 25 1.29 13.05 -24.86
C SER A 25 0.65 14.42 -25.12
N GLU A 26 -0.68 14.46 -25.29
CA GLU A 26 -1.43 15.73 -25.45
C GLU A 26 -1.45 16.60 -24.17
N GLU A 27 -1.26 16.01 -22.99
CA GLU A 27 -1.43 16.71 -21.70
C GLU A 27 -0.13 17.28 -21.12
N ILE A 28 1.04 16.86 -21.63
CA ILE A 28 2.34 17.15 -21.04
C ILE A 28 3.16 17.93 -22.05
N SER A 29 3.46 19.18 -21.73
CA SER A 29 4.06 20.10 -22.69
C SER A 29 5.59 20.20 -22.57
N ASN A 30 6.18 19.77 -21.45
CA ASN A 30 7.64 19.83 -21.26
C ASN A 30 8.15 18.90 -20.14
N ARG A 31 9.47 18.67 -20.15
CA ARG A 31 10.19 17.82 -19.18
C ARG A 31 10.00 18.25 -17.73
N SER A 32 9.96 19.56 -17.46
CA SER A 32 9.78 20.08 -16.11
C SER A 32 8.39 19.80 -15.55
N GLN A 33 7.36 19.86 -16.40
CA GLN A 33 6.00 19.49 -16.05
C GLN A 33 5.91 17.98 -15.77
N LEU A 34 6.48 17.16 -16.66
CA LEU A 34 6.57 15.71 -16.45
C LEU A 34 7.25 15.37 -15.12
N ALA A 35 8.44 15.92 -14.89
CA ALA A 35 9.20 15.67 -13.67
C ALA A 35 8.42 16.08 -12.41
N ARG A 36 7.73 17.23 -12.43
CA ARG A 36 6.90 17.69 -11.31
C ARG A 36 5.73 16.73 -11.03
N ILE A 37 5.05 16.26 -12.08
CA ILE A 37 3.94 15.31 -11.96
C ILE A 37 4.49 13.98 -11.43
N ALA A 38 5.53 13.43 -12.04
CA ALA A 38 6.12 12.15 -11.66
C ALA A 38 6.61 12.16 -10.20
N ILE A 39 7.34 13.21 -9.79
CA ILE A 39 7.81 13.36 -8.41
C ILE A 39 6.61 13.43 -7.44
N ARG A 40 5.60 14.23 -7.76
CA ARG A 40 4.40 14.36 -6.91
C ARG A 40 3.65 13.03 -6.82
N SER A 41 3.35 12.40 -7.94
CA SER A 41 2.65 11.11 -7.98
C SER A 41 3.44 10.00 -7.29
N TYR A 42 4.77 10.01 -7.40
CA TYR A 42 5.63 9.10 -6.67
C TYR A 42 5.57 9.35 -5.16
N ILE A 43 5.73 10.61 -4.72
CA ILE A 43 5.66 10.97 -3.29
C ILE A 43 4.27 10.70 -2.72
N GLU A 44 3.20 11.04 -3.43
CA GLU A 44 1.82 10.76 -3.00
C GLU A 44 1.55 9.26 -2.97
N GLY A 45 2.06 8.52 -3.95
CA GLY A 45 2.01 7.06 -3.99
C GLY A 45 2.76 6.42 -2.83
N VAL A 46 3.98 6.91 -2.53
CA VAL A 46 4.85 6.44 -1.44
C VAL A 46 4.36 6.91 -0.06
N SER A 47 3.79 8.10 0.07
CA SER A 47 3.22 8.60 1.33
C SER A 47 1.84 7.99 1.64
N SER A 48 1.15 7.49 0.61
CA SER A 48 0.04 6.55 0.75
C SER A 48 0.52 5.12 1.05
N GLN A 49 1.83 4.88 1.08
CA GLN A 49 2.42 3.72 1.72
C GLN A 49 2.89 4.10 3.12
N PRO A 50 2.44 3.42 4.19
CA PRO A 50 3.07 3.60 5.49
C PRO A 50 4.55 3.21 5.35
N SER A 51 5.40 4.05 5.94
CA SER A 51 6.85 3.94 6.07
C SER A 51 7.29 2.51 6.44
N GLN A 52 8.52 2.16 6.01
CA GLN A 52 9.19 0.86 6.13
C GLN A 52 9.38 0.33 7.58
N GLY A 53 8.28 0.13 8.31
CA GLY A 53 8.23 -0.53 9.61
C GLY A 53 6.98 -1.41 9.79
N ALA A 54 6.15 -1.57 8.77
CA ALA A 54 4.92 -2.38 8.82
C ALA A 54 4.88 -3.37 7.66
N ASP A 55 5.68 -4.43 7.76
CA ASP A 55 5.75 -5.55 6.81
C ASP A 55 4.51 -6.47 6.93
N ASN A 56 3.31 -5.90 6.76
CA ASN A 56 2.06 -6.65 6.88
C ASN A 56 0.99 -6.20 5.86
N ARG A 57 1.42 -5.84 4.65
CA ARG A 57 0.49 -5.54 3.55
C ARG A 57 0.18 -6.80 2.77
N ILE A 58 -1.07 -7.27 2.89
CA ILE A 58 -1.57 -8.43 2.15
C ILE A 58 -2.27 -7.91 0.88
N SER A 59 -1.73 -8.29 -0.29
CA SER A 59 -2.40 -8.06 -1.58
C SER A 59 -3.21 -9.30 -1.93
N ILE A 60 -4.52 -9.14 -2.16
CA ILE A 60 -5.41 -10.24 -2.56
C ILE A 60 -5.98 -10.01 -3.96
N ILE A 61 -6.05 -11.08 -4.74
CA ILE A 61 -6.73 -11.06 -6.04
C ILE A 61 -8.16 -11.54 -5.81
N VAL A 62 -9.12 -10.63 -6.02
CA VAL A 62 -10.55 -10.94 -5.86
C VAL A 62 -11.16 -11.24 -7.23
N PRO A 63 -11.80 -12.42 -7.42
CA PRO A 63 -12.51 -12.73 -8.65
C PRO A 63 -13.59 -11.70 -8.99
N ARG A 64 -13.78 -11.39 -10.28
CA ARG A 64 -14.76 -10.40 -10.75
C ARG A 64 -16.18 -10.59 -10.20
N PRO A 65 -16.74 -11.82 -10.10
CA PRO A 65 -18.06 -12.03 -9.51
C PRO A 65 -18.12 -11.64 -8.03
N ALA A 66 -17.09 -11.98 -7.26
CA ALA A 66 -17.00 -11.63 -5.84
C ALA A 66 -16.90 -10.11 -5.65
N MET A 67 -16.14 -9.42 -6.50
CA MET A 67 -16.07 -7.96 -6.51
C MET A 67 -17.44 -7.31 -6.73
N GLY A 68 -18.26 -7.87 -7.62
CA GLY A 68 -19.63 -7.40 -7.85
C GLY A 68 -20.51 -7.53 -6.61
N THR A 69 -20.41 -8.64 -5.90
CA THR A 69 -21.14 -8.90 -4.65
C THR A 69 -20.68 -7.96 -3.52
N ILE A 70 -19.38 -7.77 -3.34
CA ILE A 70 -18.83 -6.85 -2.32
C ILE A 70 -19.33 -5.42 -2.56
N LYS A 71 -19.28 -4.94 -3.80
CA LYS A 71 -19.79 -3.60 -4.17
C LYS A 71 -21.29 -3.46 -3.88
N ARG A 72 -22.07 -4.53 -4.10
CA ARG A 72 -23.50 -4.53 -3.78
C ARG A 72 -23.73 -4.41 -2.28
N TYR A 73 -23.01 -5.18 -1.45
CA TYR A 73 -23.14 -5.10 0.00
C TYR A 73 -22.75 -3.75 0.59
N VAL A 74 -21.75 -3.08 0.03
CA VAL A 74 -21.42 -1.71 0.43
C VAL A 74 -22.54 -0.74 0.07
N ARG A 75 -23.13 -0.88 -1.13
CA ARG A 75 -24.27 -0.06 -1.57
C ARG A 75 -25.51 -0.27 -0.71
N ASP A 76 -25.75 -1.52 -0.31
CA ASP A 76 -26.88 -1.91 0.53
C ASP A 76 -26.67 -1.53 2.01
N GLY A 77 -25.53 -0.92 2.36
CA GLY A 77 -25.21 -0.44 3.70
C GLY A 77 -24.80 -1.54 4.68
N VAL A 78 -24.55 -2.76 4.20
CA VAL A 78 -24.09 -3.89 5.02
C VAL A 78 -22.67 -3.67 5.53
N TYR A 79 -21.82 -3.05 4.69
CA TYR A 79 -20.47 -2.64 5.05
C TYR A 79 -20.27 -1.17 4.70
N LYS A 80 -19.49 -0.44 5.49
CA LYS A 80 -19.15 0.97 5.29
C LYS A 80 -18.17 1.15 4.13
N SER A 81 -17.36 0.13 3.83
CA SER A 81 -16.39 0.17 2.74
C SER A 81 -16.07 -1.22 2.19
N MET A 82 -15.46 -1.28 1.00
CA MET A 82 -14.99 -2.53 0.40
C MET A 82 -13.87 -3.19 1.22
N VAL A 83 -13.04 -2.38 1.89
CA VAL A 83 -11.96 -2.85 2.77
C VAL A 83 -12.56 -3.55 3.98
N GLU A 84 -13.54 -2.94 4.65
CA GLU A 84 -14.23 -3.53 5.79
C GLU A 84 -14.93 -4.85 5.43
N ALA A 85 -15.55 -4.92 4.24
CA ALA A 85 -16.17 -6.15 3.75
C ALA A 85 -15.15 -7.29 3.61
N ILE A 86 -13.98 -7.00 3.03
CA ILE A 86 -12.89 -7.97 2.85
C ILE A 86 -12.31 -8.38 4.20
N GLU A 87 -12.02 -7.42 5.08
CA GLU A 87 -11.52 -7.70 6.43
C GLU A 87 -12.48 -8.57 7.23
N SER A 88 -13.79 -8.31 7.12
CA SER A 88 -14.82 -9.10 7.78
C SER A 88 -14.82 -10.54 7.27
N CYS A 89 -14.75 -10.74 5.95
CA CYS A 89 -14.67 -12.08 5.37
C CYS A 89 -13.40 -12.83 5.79
N VAL A 90 -12.25 -12.15 5.79
CA VAL A 90 -10.98 -12.74 6.23
C VAL A 90 -11.03 -13.09 7.72
N ARG A 91 -11.57 -12.20 8.55
CA ARG A 91 -11.73 -12.44 9.99
C ARG A 91 -12.62 -13.64 10.28
N GLU A 92 -13.75 -13.77 9.59
CA GLU A 92 -14.66 -14.89 9.77
C GLU A 92 -14.06 -16.23 9.33
N HIS A 93 -13.24 -16.23 8.27
CA HIS A 93 -12.70 -17.47 7.71
C HIS A 93 -11.36 -17.90 8.35
N PHE A 94 -10.52 -16.95 8.77
CA PHE A 94 -9.17 -17.23 9.29
C PHE A 94 -9.03 -17.03 10.81
N ILE A 95 -9.86 -16.19 11.43
CA ILE A 95 -9.84 -15.96 12.88
C ILE A 95 -10.95 -16.82 13.51
N THR A 96 -10.77 -18.14 13.44
CA THR A 96 -11.58 -19.10 14.22
C THR A 96 -11.20 -19.02 15.69
N LYS A 97 -12.13 -19.40 16.59
CA LYS A 97 -11.88 -19.38 18.05
C LYS A 97 -10.66 -20.22 18.45
N GLU A 98 -10.44 -21.34 17.79
CA GLU A 98 -9.26 -22.21 17.99
C GLU A 98 -7.94 -21.51 17.58
N TYR A 99 -7.95 -20.73 16.49
CA TYR A 99 -6.77 -19.96 16.08
C TYR A 99 -6.45 -18.84 17.08
N MET A 100 -7.47 -18.22 17.67
CA MET A 100 -7.28 -17.22 18.72
C MET A 100 -6.75 -17.83 20.03
N GLU A 101 -7.19 -19.02 20.43
CA GLU A 101 -6.67 -19.69 21.62
C GLU A 101 -5.21 -20.13 21.45
N THR A 102 -4.85 -20.60 20.25
CA THR A 102 -3.46 -20.97 19.95
C THR A 102 -2.53 -19.75 19.88
N LEU A 103 -2.99 -18.62 19.33
CA LEU A 103 -2.24 -17.36 19.37
C LEU A 103 -2.05 -16.85 20.80
N LYS A 104 -3.10 -16.89 21.64
CA LYS A 104 -3.00 -16.50 23.06
C LYS A 104 -2.01 -17.38 23.82
N LYS A 105 -2.04 -18.70 23.57
CA LYS A 105 -1.11 -19.64 24.20
C LYS A 105 0.35 -19.35 23.80
N ARG A 106 0.62 -19.06 22.52
CA ARG A 106 1.96 -18.69 22.05
C ARG A 106 2.46 -17.37 22.62
N ALA A 107 1.60 -16.34 22.66
CA ALA A 107 1.96 -15.05 23.25
C ALA A 107 2.31 -15.19 24.74
N LEU A 108 1.57 -16.03 25.48
CA LEU A 108 1.87 -16.31 26.88
C LEU A 108 3.19 -17.08 27.06
N GLU A 109 3.50 -18.03 26.18
CA GLU A 109 4.77 -18.78 26.19
C GLU A 109 5.98 -17.88 25.85
N GLU A 110 5.81 -16.89 24.96
CA GLU A 110 6.84 -15.91 24.61
C GLU A 110 7.13 -14.91 25.76
N GLU A 111 6.10 -14.46 26.47
CA GLU A 111 6.26 -13.62 27.66
C GLU A 111 6.99 -14.35 28.81
N LEU A 112 6.74 -15.65 28.99
CA LEU A 112 7.41 -16.46 30.02
C LEU A 112 8.90 -16.72 29.71
N ASN A 113 9.27 -16.86 28.44
CA ASN A 113 10.66 -17.06 28.03
C ASN A 113 11.53 -15.79 28.07
N THR A 114 10.93 -14.62 28.19
CA THR A 114 11.67 -13.33 28.20
C THR A 114 12.20 -12.96 29.59
N ILE A 115 11.81 -13.70 30.64
CA ILE A 115 12.29 -13.48 32.02
C ILE A 115 13.32 -14.55 32.40
N SER A 116 14.49 -14.57 31.74
CA SER A 116 15.66 -15.24 32.29
C SER A 116 16.45 -14.26 33.17
N VAL A 117 16.26 -14.40 34.49
CA VAL A 117 16.93 -13.63 35.54
C VAL A 117 18.45 -13.72 35.39
N ILE A 118 19.10 -12.57 35.19
CA ILE A 118 20.54 -12.43 35.40
C ILE A 118 20.78 -12.64 36.89
N SER A 119 21.40 -13.77 37.26
CA SER A 119 21.90 -14.00 38.62
C SER A 119 23.35 -13.53 38.68
N ASP A 120 23.60 -12.52 39.53
CA ASP A 120 24.94 -12.13 40.02
C ASP A 120 25.53 -13.21 40.95
#